data_AF-C5LWS9-F1
#
_entry.id   AF-C5LWS9-F1
#
_cell.length_a   1.000
_cell.length_b   1.000
_cell.length_c   1.000
_cell.angle_alpha   90.00
_cell.angle_beta   90.00
_cell.angle_gamma   90.00
#
_symmetry.space_group_name_H-M   'P 1'
#
loop_
_entity.id
_entity.type
_entity.pdbx_description
1 polymer ?
#
loop_
_entity_poly.entity_id
_entity_poly.type
_entity_poly.pdbx_seq_one_letter_code
_entity_poly.pdbx_strand_id
1 'polypeptide(L)'
;MVVLFLVGALVIVVASLVLASDFRTLVRNWWLWVAVAAGIVIIIVSCLGCGATRKQNRFFLTLFLIVAGIVFALLCVAAIASSIYIGDVNAIARMNFAELNEVSGSEKQSYDFIRESYGDIYDDNECSGGQCQFPAGQVIACSRITCRSSSSLADTLNDWLREGVKNGGITPAAFSTCVSLATGDSSFRGGSSGASAWCGSSTRVLDVVDGWSLGILIGLWVITAFVFLICIGNCVLICGKKNRSQQGVVVAKPVQSTAGQVYYTQPGYGEQTVTKV
;
A
#
# COMPACT_ATOMS: atom_id res chain seq x y z
N MET A 1 -5.99 4.61 -18.29
CA MET A 1 -5.25 5.82 -17.85
C MET A 1 -6.02 6.64 -16.83
N VAL A 2 -7.28 7.04 -17.10
CA VAL A 2 -8.10 7.75 -16.09
C VAL A 2 -8.20 6.98 -14.77
N VAL A 3 -8.37 5.66 -14.82
CA VAL A 3 -8.40 4.81 -13.61
C VAL A 3 -7.10 4.91 -12.80
N LEU A 4 -5.92 4.87 -13.43
CA LEU A 4 -4.64 5.02 -12.74
C LEU A 4 -4.48 6.41 -12.12
N PHE A 5 -4.94 7.44 -12.81
CA PHE A 5 -4.94 8.80 -12.28
C PHE A 5 -5.80 8.89 -11.01
N LEU A 6 -7.01 8.31 -11.04
CA LEU A 6 -7.89 8.27 -9.87
C LEU A 6 -7.29 7.45 -8.72
N VAL A 7 -6.65 6.33 -9.01
CA VAL A 7 -5.94 5.51 -8.00
C VAL A 7 -4.77 6.30 -7.40
N GLY A 8 -3.95 6.96 -8.23
CA GLY A 8 -2.84 7.80 -7.74
C GLY A 8 -3.33 8.95 -6.87
N ALA A 9 -4.41 9.63 -7.28
CA ALA A 9 -5.04 10.69 -6.49
C ALA A 9 -5.61 10.16 -5.17
N LEU A 10 -6.27 8.99 -5.19
CA LEU A 10 -6.78 8.34 -3.99
C LEU A 10 -5.64 7.99 -3.02
N VAL A 11 -4.53 7.45 -3.51
CA VAL A 11 -3.35 7.13 -2.67
C VAL A 11 -2.80 8.40 -2.01
N ILE A 12 -2.69 9.51 -2.74
CA ILE A 12 -2.25 10.79 -2.17
C ILE A 12 -3.25 11.25 -1.11
N VAL A 13 -4.55 11.26 -1.41
CA VAL A 13 -5.59 11.70 -0.48
C VAL A 13 -5.57 10.86 0.79
N VAL A 14 -5.50 9.53 0.68
CA VAL A 14 -5.43 8.63 1.84
C VAL A 14 -4.14 8.86 2.63
N ALA A 15 -2.98 8.94 1.97
CA ALA A 15 -1.72 9.20 2.66
C ALA A 15 -1.71 10.57 3.37
N SER A 16 -2.26 11.61 2.73
CA SER A 16 -2.43 12.94 3.32
C SER A 16 -3.43 12.96 4.48
N LEU A 17 -4.53 12.20 4.39
CA LEU A 17 -5.48 12.04 5.49
C LEU A 17 -4.83 11.32 6.68
N VAL A 18 -4.01 10.29 6.44
CA VAL A 18 -3.26 9.61 7.51
C VAL A 18 -2.21 10.53 8.13
N LEU A 19 -1.50 11.32 7.32
CA LEU A 19 -0.57 12.36 7.79
C LEU A 19 -1.26 13.42 8.66
N ALA A 20 -2.53 13.74 8.35
CA ALA A 20 -3.35 14.66 9.14
C ALA A 20 -4.02 14.00 10.35
N SER A 21 -4.03 12.67 10.43
CA SER A 21 -4.67 11.93 11.50
C SER A 21 -3.74 11.72 12.70
N ASP A 22 -4.32 11.53 13.88
CA ASP A 22 -3.59 11.21 15.12
C ASP A 22 -2.87 9.86 15.06
N PHE A 23 -3.12 9.05 14.02
CA PHE A 23 -2.51 7.75 13.78
C PHE A 23 -1.23 7.80 12.94
N ARG A 24 -0.67 8.99 12.67
CA ARG A 24 0.56 9.15 11.88
C ARG A 24 1.76 8.35 12.41
N THR A 25 1.76 7.96 13.68
CA THR A 25 2.84 7.20 14.33
C THR A 25 2.71 5.69 14.16
N LEU A 26 1.50 5.18 13.85
CA LEU A 26 1.31 3.75 13.51
C LEU A 26 2.01 3.36 12.21
N VAL A 27 2.21 4.33 11.32
CA VAL A 27 2.94 4.14 10.07
C VAL A 27 4.17 5.00 10.13
N ARG A 28 5.36 4.38 10.11
CA ARG A 28 6.64 5.10 10.06
C ARG A 28 6.56 6.28 9.09
N ASN A 29 6.79 7.50 9.59
CA ASN A 29 6.56 8.75 8.87
C ASN A 29 7.18 8.76 7.45
N TRP A 30 8.34 8.13 7.27
CA TRP A 30 9.00 8.01 5.96
C TRP A 30 8.17 7.21 4.93
N TRP A 31 7.41 6.18 5.34
CA TRP A 31 6.54 5.41 4.44
C TRP A 31 5.37 6.24 3.92
N LEU A 32 4.83 7.16 4.73
CA LEU A 32 3.77 8.06 4.29
C LEU A 32 4.26 9.01 3.20
N TRP A 33 5.46 9.57 3.35
CA TRP A 33 6.10 10.38 2.30
C TRP A 33 6.40 9.57 1.03
N VAL A 34 6.81 8.31 1.17
CA VAL A 34 7.00 7.40 0.03
C VAL A 34 5.66 7.13 -0.67
N ALA A 35 4.56 6.92 0.06
CA ALA A 35 3.24 6.72 -0.53
C ALA A 35 2.74 7.96 -1.29
N VAL A 36 2.95 9.17 -0.74
CA VAL A 36 2.65 10.44 -1.42
C VAL A 36 3.48 10.57 -2.70
N ALA A 37 4.80 10.35 -2.61
CA ALA A 37 5.68 10.42 -3.77
C ALA A 37 5.29 9.40 -4.85
N ALA A 38 4.95 8.16 -4.46
CA ALA A 38 4.47 7.13 -5.36
C ALA A 38 3.15 7.54 -6.06
N GLY A 39 2.21 8.11 -5.32
CA GLY A 39 0.95 8.63 -5.88
C GLY A 39 1.19 9.72 -6.93
N ILE A 40 2.12 10.65 -6.67
CA ILE A 40 2.50 11.71 -7.62
C ILE A 40 3.10 11.10 -8.90
N VAL A 41 3.99 10.12 -8.76
CA VAL A 41 4.58 9.42 -9.90
C VAL A 41 3.50 8.72 -10.74
N ILE A 42 2.54 8.04 -10.10
CA ILE A 42 1.42 7.39 -10.80
C ILE A 42 0.59 8.40 -11.59
N ILE A 43 0.34 9.59 -11.04
CA ILE A 43 -0.39 10.66 -11.74
C ILE A 43 0.40 11.14 -12.96
N ILE A 44 1.70 11.41 -12.81
CA ILE A 44 2.57 11.86 -13.91
C ILE A 44 2.59 10.81 -15.03
N VAL A 45 2.78 9.54 -14.66
CA VAL A 45 2.77 8.41 -15.60
C VAL A 45 1.43 8.32 -16.32
N SER A 46 0.31 8.51 -15.63
CA SER A 46 -1.04 8.50 -16.22
C SER A 46 -1.23 9.61 -17.26
N CYS A 47 -0.74 10.82 -16.97
CA CYS A 47 -0.79 11.95 -17.90
C CYS A 47 0.09 11.71 -19.14
N LEU A 48 1.30 11.18 -18.94
CA LEU A 48 2.21 10.81 -20.03
C LEU A 48 1.59 9.70 -20.90
N GLY A 49 0.91 8.73 -20.29
CA GLY A 49 0.21 7.66 -20.99
C GLY A 49 -0.86 8.20 -21.95
N CYS A 50 -1.71 9.13 -21.49
CA CYS A 50 -2.72 9.78 -22.34
C CYS A 50 -2.07 10.53 -23.53
N GLY A 51 -0.99 11.27 -23.28
CA GLY A 51 -0.26 11.99 -24.32
C GLY A 51 0.41 11.06 -25.35
N ALA A 52 1.01 9.97 -24.87
CA ALA A 52 1.68 8.97 -25.69
C ALA A 52 0.70 8.24 -26.63
N THR A 53 -0.48 7.86 -26.14
CA THR A 53 -1.52 7.21 -26.97
C THR A 53 -1.99 8.14 -28.08
N ARG A 54 -2.16 9.43 -27.80
CA ARG A 54 -2.63 10.41 -28.79
C ARG A 54 -1.59 10.71 -29.87
N LYS A 55 -0.31 10.87 -29.51
CA LYS A 55 0.74 11.28 -30.46
C LYS A 55 1.49 10.09 -31.11
N GLN A 56 1.24 8.85 -30.64
CA GLN A 56 1.88 7.60 -31.10
C GLN A 56 3.40 7.67 -31.29
N ASN A 57 4.08 8.53 -30.53
CA ASN A 57 5.52 8.68 -30.61
C ASN A 57 6.18 7.54 -29.82
N ARG A 58 7.03 6.76 -30.50
CA ARG A 58 7.70 5.59 -29.92
C ARG A 58 8.53 5.94 -28.70
N PHE A 59 9.21 7.09 -28.71
CA PHE A 59 10.06 7.50 -27.59
C PHE A 59 9.28 7.65 -26.28
N PHE A 60 8.12 8.32 -26.32
CA PHE A 60 7.27 8.49 -25.14
C PHE A 60 6.68 7.17 -24.63
N LEU A 61 6.34 6.26 -25.54
CA LEU A 61 5.86 4.92 -25.19
C LEU A 61 6.94 4.07 -24.52
N THR A 62 8.19 4.15 -25.00
CA THR A 62 9.33 3.47 -24.37
C THR A 62 9.65 4.08 -23.00
N LEU A 63 9.68 5.41 -22.87
CA LEU A 63 9.91 6.06 -21.58
C LEU A 63 8.82 5.69 -20.56
N PHE A 64 7.56 5.70 -20.98
CA PHE A 64 6.44 5.26 -20.16
C PHE A 64 6.63 3.82 -19.69
N LEU A 65 7.03 2.90 -20.58
CA LEU A 65 7.27 1.49 -20.24
C LEU A 65 8.39 1.34 -19.21
N ILE A 66 9.48 2.10 -19.34
CA ILE A 66 10.60 2.07 -18.37
C ILE A 66 10.11 2.51 -16.98
N VAL A 67 9.41 3.64 -16.89
CA VAL A 67 8.92 4.14 -15.59
C VAL A 67 7.89 3.18 -14.99
N ALA A 68 6.95 2.68 -15.79
CA ALA A 68 5.98 1.68 -15.34
C ALA A 68 6.66 0.38 -14.87
N GLY A 69 7.73 -0.04 -15.55
CA GLY A 69 8.54 -1.20 -15.15
C GLY A 69 9.27 -0.99 -13.82
N ILE A 70 9.83 0.21 -13.58
CA ILE A 70 10.45 0.56 -12.29
C ILE A 70 9.40 0.54 -11.18
N VAL A 71 8.25 1.19 -11.39
CA VAL A 71 7.15 1.20 -10.40
C VAL A 71 6.67 -0.22 -10.12
N PHE A 72 6.52 -1.06 -11.14
CA PHE A 72 6.17 -2.47 -10.97
C PHE A 72 7.21 -3.22 -10.12
N ALA A 73 8.50 -3.06 -10.39
CA ALA A 73 9.56 -3.70 -9.62
C ALA A 73 9.51 -3.28 -8.14
N LEU A 74 9.31 -1.99 -7.86
CA LEU A 74 9.18 -1.48 -6.49
C LEU A 74 7.94 -2.03 -5.79
N LEU A 75 6.79 -2.07 -6.47
CA LEU A 75 5.56 -2.64 -5.92
C LEU A 75 5.70 -4.14 -5.63
N CYS A 76 6.38 -4.90 -6.50
CA CYS A 76 6.69 -6.31 -6.25
C CYS A 76 7.55 -6.50 -5.00
N VAL A 77 8.62 -5.71 -4.84
CA VAL A 77 9.47 -5.77 -3.64
C VAL A 77 8.66 -5.43 -2.39
N ALA A 78 7.83 -4.39 -2.44
CA ALA A 78 6.95 -4.02 -1.33
C ALA A 78 5.92 -5.12 -1.02
N ALA A 79 5.32 -5.75 -2.03
CA ALA A 79 4.34 -6.83 -1.86
C ALA A 79 4.97 -8.07 -1.22
N ILE A 80 6.17 -8.45 -1.65
CA ILE A 80 6.91 -9.57 -1.07
C ILE A 80 7.30 -9.25 0.38
N ALA A 81 7.88 -8.07 0.65
CA ALA A 81 8.24 -7.66 2.00
C ALA A 81 7.03 -7.61 2.94
N SER A 82 5.90 -7.06 2.48
CA SER A 82 4.65 -7.02 3.24
C SER A 82 4.09 -8.42 3.50
N SER A 83 4.25 -9.35 2.55
CA SER A 83 3.80 -10.74 2.73
C SER A 83 4.55 -11.44 3.86
N ILE A 84 5.85 -11.17 4.02
CA ILE A 84 6.66 -11.70 5.12
C ILE A 84 6.20 -11.09 6.45
N TYR A 85 6.12 -9.75 6.51
CA TYR A 85 5.69 -9.03 7.71
C TYR A 85 4.31 -9.49 8.22
N ILE A 86 3.37 -9.73 7.30
CA ILE A 86 2.02 -10.20 7.65
C ILE A 86 2.03 -11.65 8.14
N GLY A 87 2.96 -12.47 7.64
CA GLY A 87 3.20 -13.80 8.20
C GLY A 87 3.53 -13.72 9.69
N ASP A 88 4.45 -12.83 10.07
CA ASP A 88 4.83 -12.60 11.46
C ASP A 88 3.66 -12.03 12.28
N VAL A 89 2.95 -11.01 11.78
CA VAL A 89 1.81 -10.39 12.49
C VAL A 89 0.67 -11.39 12.74
N ASN A 90 0.32 -12.22 11.75
CA ASN A 90 -0.70 -13.25 11.88
C ASN A 90 -0.29 -14.34 12.89
N ALA A 91 1.00 -14.69 12.93
CA ALA A 91 1.52 -15.60 13.95
C ALA A 91 1.36 -15.01 15.35
N ILE A 92 1.76 -13.75 15.55
CA ILE A 92 1.67 -13.03 16.83
C ILE A 92 0.20 -12.83 17.26
N ALA A 93 -0.70 -12.49 16.33
CA ALA A 93 -2.12 -12.27 16.64
C ALA A 93 -2.84 -13.54 17.12
N ARG A 94 -2.32 -14.72 16.76
CA ARG A 94 -2.87 -16.01 17.24
C ARG A 94 -2.32 -16.43 18.60
N MET A 95 -1.27 -15.78 19.09
CA MET A 95 -0.69 -16.09 20.39
C MET A 95 -1.60 -15.60 21.50
N ASN A 96 -1.65 -16.37 22.58
CA ASN A 96 -2.30 -15.92 23.79
C ASN A 96 -1.46 -14.84 24.50
N PHE A 97 -2.07 -14.14 25.45
CA PHE A 97 -1.40 -13.03 26.14
C PHE A 97 -0.12 -13.44 26.89
N ALA A 98 -0.03 -14.67 27.41
CA ALA A 98 1.18 -15.13 28.09
C ALA A 98 2.31 -15.40 27.09
N GLU A 99 2.00 -16.02 25.95
CA GLU A 99 2.93 -16.28 24.84
C GLU A 99 3.50 -14.97 24.25
N LEU A 100 2.72 -13.89 24.24
CA LEU A 100 3.20 -12.57 23.81
C LEU A 100 4.40 -12.03 24.64
N ASN A 101 4.60 -12.53 25.86
CA ASN A 101 5.77 -12.16 26.67
C ASN A 101 7.04 -12.92 26.28
N GLU A 102 6.90 -14.02 25.54
CA GLU A 102 7.99 -14.94 25.18
C GLU A 102 8.34 -14.91 23.69
N VAL A 103 7.75 -13.96 22.93
CA VAL A 103 8.00 -13.80 21.49
C VAL A 103 9.49 -13.62 21.21
N SER A 104 9.99 -14.37 20.23
CA SER A 104 11.39 -14.37 19.81
C SER A 104 11.51 -14.37 18.28
N GLY A 105 12.74 -14.27 17.74
CA GLY A 105 12.95 -14.33 16.30
C GLY A 105 12.41 -13.13 15.50
N SER A 106 11.92 -13.37 14.27
CA SER A 106 11.36 -12.33 13.39
C SER A 106 10.05 -11.74 13.94
N GLU A 107 9.24 -12.59 14.57
CA GLU A 107 7.98 -12.20 15.23
C GLU A 107 8.22 -11.13 16.31
N LYS A 108 9.33 -11.23 17.04
CA LYS A 108 9.67 -10.25 18.08
C LYS A 108 9.85 -8.86 17.49
N GLN A 109 10.49 -8.75 16.33
CA GLN A 109 10.72 -7.45 15.69
C GLN A 109 9.39 -6.79 15.29
N SER A 110 8.45 -7.57 14.77
CA SER A 110 7.11 -7.09 14.39
C SER A 110 6.28 -6.72 15.63
N TYR A 111 6.35 -7.54 16.69
CA TYR A 111 5.69 -7.26 17.97
C TYR A 111 6.23 -5.97 18.61
N ASP A 112 7.56 -5.85 18.70
CA ASP A 112 8.22 -4.67 19.27
C ASP A 112 7.88 -3.41 18.46
N PHE A 113 7.86 -3.49 17.13
CA PHE A 113 7.45 -2.36 16.29
C PHE A 113 6.00 -1.91 16.56
N ILE A 114 5.05 -2.84 16.71
CA ILE A 114 3.65 -2.50 17.01
C ILE A 114 3.52 -1.91 18.41
N ARG A 115 4.21 -2.51 19.40
CA ARG A 115 4.24 -2.05 20.79
C ARG A 115 4.85 -0.65 20.91
N GLU A 116 5.97 -0.40 20.25
CA GLU A 116 6.62 0.90 20.18
C GLU A 116 5.70 1.93 19.53
N SER A 117 5.09 1.58 18.40
CA SER A 117 4.14 2.47 17.70
C SER A 117 2.94 2.82 18.59
N TYR A 118 2.44 1.88 19.39
CA TYR A 118 1.41 2.15 20.38
C TYR A 118 1.91 3.13 21.47
N GLY A 119 3.12 2.91 21.97
CA GLY A 119 3.77 3.81 22.92
C GLY A 119 3.95 5.23 22.38
N ASP A 120 4.34 5.35 21.11
CA ASP A 120 4.48 6.62 20.40
C ASP A 120 3.14 7.33 20.25
N ILE A 121 2.06 6.64 19.86
CA ILE A 121 0.71 7.23 19.85
C ILE A 121 0.34 7.75 21.23
N TYR A 122 0.63 6.98 22.28
CA TYR A 122 0.28 7.32 23.64
C TYR A 122 1.04 8.56 24.14
N ASP A 123 2.35 8.65 23.85
CA ASP A 123 3.23 9.77 24.22
C ASP A 123 2.93 11.03 23.40
N ASP A 124 2.90 10.93 22.06
CA ASP A 124 2.69 12.06 21.14
C ASP A 124 1.35 12.78 21.36
N ASN A 125 0.35 12.07 21.90
CA ASN A 125 -0.99 12.59 22.15
C ASN A 125 -1.23 12.95 23.63
N GLU A 126 -0.18 12.94 24.45
CA GLU A 126 -0.21 13.20 25.90
C GLU A 126 -1.32 12.41 26.59
N CYS A 127 -1.42 11.10 26.26
CA CYS A 127 -2.42 10.23 26.84
C CYS A 127 -2.07 9.88 28.30
N SER A 128 -3.11 9.67 29.11
CA SER A 128 -3.01 9.29 30.52
C SER A 128 -4.16 8.34 30.90
N GLY A 129 -4.01 7.62 32.02
CA GLY A 129 -4.98 6.59 32.44
C GLY A 129 -4.57 5.18 32.00
N GLY A 130 -5.54 4.32 31.68
CA GLY A 130 -5.27 2.95 31.21
C GLY A 130 -4.60 2.03 32.22
N GLN A 131 -4.62 2.39 33.51
CA GLN A 131 -4.02 1.61 34.57
C GLN A 131 -4.93 0.45 34.92
N CYS A 132 -4.44 -0.77 34.73
CA CYS A 132 -5.19 -1.98 35.01
C CYS A 132 -4.81 -2.59 36.35
N GLN A 133 -5.81 -3.07 37.08
CA GLN A 133 -5.66 -3.75 38.37
C GLN A 133 -6.52 -5.02 38.39
N PHE A 134 -6.14 -5.97 39.24
CA PHE A 134 -6.91 -7.20 39.48
C PHE A 134 -7.64 -7.07 40.82
N PRO A 135 -8.93 -6.70 40.84
CA PRO A 135 -9.70 -6.70 42.08
C PRO A 135 -9.82 -8.14 42.59
N ALA A 136 -9.87 -8.32 43.91
CA ALA A 136 -9.91 -9.65 44.51
C ALA A 136 -11.08 -10.49 43.94
N GLY A 137 -10.75 -11.54 43.18
CA GLY A 137 -11.72 -12.46 42.58
C GLY A 137 -12.43 -11.95 41.31
N GLN A 138 -11.98 -10.84 40.70
CA GLN A 138 -12.60 -10.29 39.50
C GLN A 138 -11.66 -10.31 38.28
N VAL A 139 -12.28 -10.16 37.10
CA VAL A 139 -11.60 -9.87 35.84
C VAL A 139 -10.85 -8.53 35.97
N ILE A 140 -9.71 -8.42 35.29
CA ILE A 140 -8.90 -7.20 35.27
C ILE A 140 -9.77 -5.96 34.94
N ALA A 141 -9.58 -4.89 35.71
CA ALA A 141 -10.30 -3.64 35.53
C ALA A 141 -9.30 -2.52 35.25
N CYS A 142 -9.54 -1.75 34.19
CA CYS A 142 -8.65 -0.66 33.78
C CYS A 142 -9.32 0.70 33.89
N SER A 143 -8.55 1.72 34.29
CA SER A 143 -9.01 3.10 34.24
C SER A 143 -9.14 3.58 32.79
N ARG A 144 -10.06 4.52 32.56
CA ARG A 144 -10.27 5.11 31.23
C ARG A 144 -9.01 5.85 30.78
N ILE A 145 -8.64 5.69 29.51
CA ILE A 145 -7.60 6.47 28.85
C ILE A 145 -8.18 7.82 28.43
N THR A 146 -7.46 8.90 28.70
CA THR A 146 -7.77 10.25 28.22
C THR A 146 -6.56 10.83 27.51
N CYS A 147 -6.75 11.37 26.30
CA CYS A 147 -5.71 11.99 25.51
C CYS A 147 -6.01 13.48 25.34
N ARG A 148 -4.97 14.33 25.39
CA ARG A 148 -5.13 15.78 25.33
C ARG A 148 -5.46 16.27 23.93
N SER A 149 -4.87 15.64 22.92
CA SER A 149 -4.99 16.05 21.51
C SER A 149 -6.35 15.71 20.90
N SER A 150 -6.92 14.55 21.25
CA SER A 150 -8.02 13.96 20.49
C SER A 150 -8.90 13.04 21.35
N SER A 151 -10.19 13.37 21.46
CA SER A 151 -11.18 12.51 22.13
C SER A 151 -11.46 11.23 21.35
N SER A 152 -11.47 11.29 20.01
CA SER A 152 -11.67 10.11 19.16
C SER A 152 -10.55 9.09 19.28
N LEU A 153 -9.30 9.55 19.47
CA LEU A 153 -8.19 8.65 19.75
C LEU A 153 -8.37 7.97 21.11
N ALA A 154 -8.71 8.75 22.14
CA ALA A 154 -8.99 8.20 23.46
C ALA A 154 -10.11 7.15 23.41
N ASP A 155 -11.20 7.40 22.67
CA ASP A 155 -12.29 6.44 22.49
C ASP A 155 -11.80 5.15 21.82
N THR A 156 -10.95 5.26 20.79
CA THR A 156 -10.36 4.11 20.10
C THR A 156 -9.47 3.28 21.03
N LEU A 157 -8.58 3.93 21.80
CA LEU A 157 -7.70 3.27 22.76
C LEU A 157 -8.52 2.58 23.88
N ASN A 158 -9.57 3.23 24.36
CA ASN A 158 -10.47 2.65 25.36
C ASN A 158 -11.25 1.44 24.81
N ASP A 159 -11.65 1.48 23.53
CA ASP A 159 -12.30 0.35 22.88
C ASP A 159 -11.33 -0.83 22.73
N TRP A 160 -10.07 -0.57 22.34
CA TRP A 160 -9.04 -1.61 22.32
C TRP A 160 -8.78 -2.22 23.69
N LEU A 161 -8.67 -1.37 24.72
CA LEU A 161 -8.48 -1.79 26.10
C LEU A 161 -9.65 -2.63 26.61
N ARG A 162 -10.89 -2.19 26.37
CA ARG A 162 -12.10 -2.90 26.81
C ARG A 162 -12.22 -4.26 26.16
N GLU A 163 -12.00 -4.36 24.86
CA GLU A 163 -12.12 -5.63 24.14
C GLU A 163 -10.91 -6.55 24.43
N GLY A 164 -9.70 -6.01 24.56
CA GLY A 164 -8.50 -6.80 24.93
C GLY A 164 -8.65 -7.48 26.30
N VAL A 165 -9.18 -6.75 27.28
CA VAL A 165 -9.49 -7.27 28.62
C VAL A 165 -10.57 -8.36 28.60
N LYS A 166 -11.62 -8.20 27.79
CA LYS A 166 -12.73 -9.16 27.69
C LYS A 166 -12.32 -10.49 27.09
N ASN A 167 -11.34 -10.50 26.19
CA ASN A 167 -10.91 -11.70 25.46
C ASN A 167 -10.22 -12.77 26.34
N GLY A 168 -10.16 -12.57 27.67
CA GLY A 168 -10.10 -13.68 28.62
C GLY A 168 -8.85 -14.53 28.51
N GLY A 169 -7.68 -13.91 28.68
CA GLY A 169 -6.39 -14.62 28.74
C GLY A 169 -5.33 -13.94 29.60
N ILE A 170 -5.67 -12.82 30.23
CA ILE A 170 -4.73 -12.00 30.99
C ILE A 170 -4.71 -12.50 32.44
N THR A 171 -3.61 -13.14 32.84
CA THR A 171 -3.37 -13.53 34.24
C THR A 171 -2.59 -12.43 34.98
N PRO A 172 -2.71 -12.31 36.31
CA PRO A 172 -1.95 -11.32 37.08
C PRO A 172 -0.42 -11.44 36.87
N ALA A 173 0.09 -12.66 36.79
CA ALA A 173 1.51 -12.92 36.58
C ALA A 173 1.96 -12.47 35.18
N ALA A 174 1.27 -12.92 34.12
CA ALA A 174 1.60 -12.52 32.75
C ALA A 174 1.47 -11.00 32.55
N PHE A 175 0.47 -10.37 33.19
CA PHE A 175 0.26 -8.93 33.09
C PHE A 175 1.41 -8.15 33.74
N SER A 176 1.81 -8.56 34.95
CA SER A 176 2.95 -7.94 35.63
C SER A 176 4.24 -8.09 34.82
N THR A 177 4.46 -9.24 34.18
CA THR A 177 5.60 -9.46 33.29
C THR A 177 5.56 -8.52 32.09
N CYS A 178 4.41 -8.43 31.41
CA CYS A 178 4.23 -7.53 30.27
C CYS A 178 4.52 -6.08 30.65
N VAL A 179 3.97 -5.59 31.77
CA VAL A 179 4.18 -4.20 32.23
C VAL A 179 5.66 -3.98 32.54
N SER A 180 6.31 -4.93 33.23
CA SER A 180 7.74 -4.84 33.52
C SER A 180 8.59 -4.76 32.25
N LEU A 181 8.32 -5.62 31.26
CA LEU A 181 9.02 -5.61 29.97
C LEU A 181 8.80 -4.31 29.22
N ALA A 182 7.56 -3.82 29.17
CA ALA A 182 7.23 -2.58 28.49
C ALA A 182 7.86 -1.35 29.17
N THR A 183 7.85 -1.26 30.50
CA THR A 183 8.47 -0.14 31.22
C THR A 183 9.99 -0.20 31.28
N GLY A 184 10.58 -1.41 31.22
CA GLY A 184 12.03 -1.59 31.24
C GLY A 184 12.68 -1.34 29.89
N ASP A 185 11.90 -1.27 28.82
CA ASP A 185 12.38 -1.00 27.48
C ASP A 185 12.41 0.49 27.17
N SER A 186 13.59 1.02 26.88
CA SER A 186 13.79 2.42 26.52
C SER A 186 13.10 2.84 25.21
N SER A 187 12.76 1.90 24.33
CA SER A 187 12.05 2.22 23.09
C SER A 187 10.56 2.50 23.31
N PHE A 188 9.99 2.07 24.43
CA PHE A 188 8.58 2.29 24.74
C PHE A 188 8.35 3.65 25.41
N ARG A 189 7.71 4.57 24.68
CA ARG A 189 7.56 5.97 25.13
C ARG A 189 6.32 6.27 25.97
N GLY A 190 5.38 5.34 26.11
CA GLY A 190 4.11 5.57 26.84
C GLY A 190 4.22 5.62 28.38
N GLY A 191 5.41 5.45 28.95
CA GLY A 191 5.62 5.36 30.40
C GLY A 191 4.86 4.22 31.07
N SER A 192 4.71 4.26 32.40
CA SER A 192 4.03 3.20 33.15
C SER A 192 2.54 3.09 32.82
N SER A 193 1.88 4.21 32.57
CA SER A 193 0.45 4.25 32.22
C SER A 193 0.20 3.67 30.83
N GLY A 194 1.00 4.05 29.82
CA GLY A 194 0.93 3.49 28.49
C GLY A 194 1.32 2.02 28.45
N ALA A 195 2.28 1.58 29.27
CA ALA A 195 2.66 0.18 29.38
C ALA A 195 1.50 -0.68 29.94
N SER A 196 0.83 -0.20 31.00
CA SER A 196 -0.36 -0.85 31.55
C SER A 196 -1.49 -0.92 30.51
N ALA A 197 -1.73 0.18 29.79
CA ALA A 197 -2.73 0.25 28.74
C ALA A 197 -2.41 -0.69 27.56
N TRP A 198 -1.14 -0.76 27.13
CA TRP A 198 -0.67 -1.70 26.11
C TRP A 198 -0.94 -3.13 26.54
N CYS A 199 -0.52 -3.52 27.75
CA CYS A 199 -0.72 -4.87 28.25
C CYS A 199 -2.21 -5.25 28.41
N GLY A 200 -3.09 -4.29 28.65
CA GLY A 200 -4.54 -4.54 28.66
C GLY A 200 -5.18 -4.62 27.27
N SER A 201 -4.55 -4.04 26.24
CA SER A 201 -5.10 -3.89 24.90
C SER A 201 -4.38 -4.69 23.81
N SER A 202 -3.21 -5.26 24.10
CA SER A 202 -2.27 -5.80 23.10
C SER A 202 -2.91 -6.83 22.19
N THR A 203 -3.66 -7.78 22.73
CA THR A 203 -4.37 -8.82 21.96
C THR A 203 -5.32 -8.18 20.95
N ARG A 204 -6.11 -7.18 21.37
CA ARG A 204 -7.04 -6.48 20.47
C ARG A 204 -6.31 -5.62 19.45
N VAL A 205 -5.24 -4.95 19.83
CA VAL A 205 -4.42 -4.16 18.90
C VAL A 205 -3.84 -5.07 17.82
N LEU A 206 -3.30 -6.22 18.20
CA LEU A 206 -2.75 -7.20 17.27
C LEU A 206 -3.82 -7.77 16.33
N ASP A 207 -5.01 -8.11 16.83
CA ASP A 207 -6.14 -8.54 15.99
C ASP A 207 -6.53 -7.48 14.95
N VAL A 208 -6.57 -6.20 15.37
CA VAL A 208 -6.89 -5.09 14.47
C VAL A 208 -5.78 -4.94 13.42
N VAL A 209 -4.52 -4.94 13.84
CA VAL A 209 -3.39 -4.81 12.92
C VAL A 209 -3.36 -5.97 11.92
N ASP A 210 -3.59 -7.21 12.34
CA ASP A 210 -3.69 -8.38 11.46
C ASP A 210 -4.76 -8.17 10.39
N GLY A 211 -5.99 -7.82 10.80
CA GLY A 211 -7.11 -7.60 9.87
C GLY A 211 -6.84 -6.48 8.85
N TRP A 212 -6.24 -5.37 9.28
CA TRP A 212 -5.88 -4.26 8.39
C TRP A 212 -4.74 -4.63 7.45
N SER A 213 -3.73 -5.34 7.96
CA SER A 213 -2.55 -5.72 7.19
C SER A 213 -2.90 -6.63 6.01
N LEU A 214 -3.81 -7.59 6.21
CA LEU A 214 -4.32 -8.46 5.15
C LEU A 214 -5.02 -7.64 4.04
N GLY A 215 -5.83 -6.65 4.41
CA GLY A 215 -6.48 -5.74 3.46
C GLY A 215 -5.46 -4.95 2.63
N ILE A 216 -4.43 -4.41 3.28
CA ILE A 216 -3.34 -3.68 2.61
C ILE A 216 -2.60 -4.59 1.63
N LEU A 217 -2.30 -5.83 2.01
CA LEU A 217 -1.60 -6.79 1.15
C LEU A 217 -2.39 -7.14 -0.11
N ILE A 218 -3.68 -7.42 0.04
CA ILE A 218 -4.56 -7.69 -1.11
C ILE A 218 -4.56 -6.47 -2.04
N GLY A 219 -4.72 -5.27 -1.48
CA GLY A 219 -4.66 -4.02 -2.26
C GLY A 219 -3.36 -3.88 -3.04
N LEU A 220 -2.23 -4.16 -2.38
CA LEU A 220 -0.89 -4.05 -2.98
C LEU A 220 -0.68 -5.04 -4.13
N TRP A 221 -1.12 -6.30 -3.99
CA TRP A 221 -1.05 -7.30 -5.05
C TRP A 221 -1.97 -6.97 -6.23
N VAL A 222 -3.18 -6.48 -5.98
CA VAL A 222 -4.12 -6.06 -7.04
C VAL A 222 -3.54 -4.91 -7.86
N ILE A 223 -2.97 -3.90 -7.20
CA ILE A 223 -2.31 -2.78 -7.89
C ILE A 223 -1.11 -3.29 -8.70
N THR A 224 -0.29 -4.17 -8.12
CA THR A 224 0.88 -4.76 -8.79
C THR A 224 0.49 -5.52 -10.05
N ALA A 225 -0.54 -6.37 -9.98
CA ALA A 225 -1.06 -7.11 -11.13
C ALA A 225 -1.61 -6.17 -12.21
N PHE A 226 -2.28 -5.09 -11.82
CA PHE A 226 -2.79 -4.11 -12.77
C PHE A 226 -1.66 -3.37 -13.51
N VAL A 227 -0.61 -2.94 -12.79
CA VAL A 227 0.57 -2.31 -13.41
C VAL A 227 1.27 -3.29 -14.36
N PHE A 228 1.35 -4.57 -13.99
CA PHE A 228 1.91 -5.61 -14.87
C PHE A 228 1.14 -5.74 -16.20
N LEU A 229 -0.20 -5.77 -16.15
CA LEU A 229 -1.03 -5.81 -17.35
C LEU A 229 -0.83 -4.56 -18.24
N ILE A 230 -0.64 -3.39 -17.63
CA ILE A 230 -0.31 -2.16 -18.35
C ILE A 230 1.04 -2.29 -19.05
N CYS A 231 2.06 -2.83 -18.38
CA CYS A 231 3.36 -3.08 -18.99
C CYS A 231 3.24 -4.01 -20.21
N ILE A 232 2.50 -5.12 -20.08
CA ILE A 232 2.23 -6.04 -21.20
C ILE A 232 1.53 -5.32 -22.36
N GLY A 233 0.45 -4.58 -22.08
CA GLY A 233 -0.30 -3.84 -23.10
C GLY A 233 0.59 -2.86 -23.86
N ASN A 234 1.48 -2.15 -23.16
CA ASN A 234 2.43 -1.23 -23.80
C ASN A 234 3.49 -1.97 -24.63
N CYS A 235 4.01 -3.10 -24.15
CA CYS A 235 4.92 -3.96 -24.93
C CYS A 235 4.26 -4.41 -26.25
N VAL A 236 3.02 -4.90 -26.20
CA VAL A 236 2.28 -5.35 -27.38
C VAL A 236 2.06 -4.19 -28.37
N LEU A 237 1.72 -2.99 -27.90
CA LEU A 237 1.55 -1.80 -28.75
C LEU A 237 2.86 -1.40 -29.46
N ILE A 238 4.00 -1.48 -28.76
CA ILE A 238 5.32 -1.17 -29.34
C ILE A 238 5.69 -2.21 -30.40
N CYS A 239 5.53 -3.51 -30.10
CA CYS A 239 5.87 -4.60 -31.01
C CYS A 239 4.94 -4.66 -32.24
N GLY A 240 3.63 -4.43 -32.07
CA GLY A 240 2.64 -4.53 -33.15
C GLY A 240 2.84 -3.50 -34.27
N LYS A 241 3.40 -2.32 -33.97
CA LYS A 241 3.67 -1.27 -34.98
C LYS A 241 4.77 -1.66 -35.97
N LYS A 242 5.65 -2.60 -35.63
CA LYS A 242 6.74 -3.04 -36.54
C LYS A 242 6.21 -3.82 -37.75
N ASN A 243 5.15 -4.62 -37.57
CA ASN A 243 4.58 -5.42 -38.66
C ASN A 243 3.76 -4.61 -39.68
N ARG A 244 3.00 -3.58 -39.24
CA ARG A 244 2.20 -2.76 -40.17
C ARG A 244 3.03 -1.90 -41.12
N SER A 245 4.24 -1.50 -40.74
CA SER A 245 5.12 -0.70 -41.60
C SER A 245 5.70 -1.49 -42.78
N GLN A 246 5.69 -2.83 -42.73
CA GLN A 246 6.21 -3.67 -43.82
C GLN A 246 5.11 -4.18 -44.78
N GLN A 247 3.85 -4.23 -44.35
CA GLN A 247 2.73 -4.66 -45.21
C GLN A 247 2.18 -3.57 -46.14
N GLY A 248 2.66 -2.32 -46.02
CA GLY A 248 2.25 -1.21 -46.88
C GLY A 248 3.09 -0.99 -48.14
N VAL A 249 4.20 -1.71 -48.32
CA VAL A 249 4.96 -1.69 -49.57
C VAL A 249 4.61 -2.93 -50.36
N VAL A 250 3.40 -2.94 -50.94
CA VAL A 250 3.16 -3.76 -52.13
C VAL A 250 4.04 -3.14 -53.21
N VAL A 251 5.26 -3.65 -53.37
CA VAL A 251 6.06 -3.37 -54.56
C VAL A 251 5.20 -3.88 -55.71
N ALA A 252 4.54 -2.96 -56.41
CA ALA A 252 3.91 -3.28 -57.67
C ALA A 252 4.98 -3.93 -58.52
N LYS A 253 4.86 -5.24 -58.79
CA LYS A 253 5.73 -5.90 -59.77
C LYS A 253 5.66 -5.05 -61.04
N PRO A 254 6.79 -4.59 -61.59
CA PRO A 254 6.75 -3.90 -62.87
C PRO A 254 6.09 -4.85 -63.86
N VAL A 255 4.92 -4.47 -64.36
CA VAL A 255 4.29 -5.14 -65.49
C VAL A 255 5.27 -4.97 -66.63
N GLN A 256 5.86 -6.07 -67.11
CA GLN A 256 6.65 -6.07 -68.34
C GLN A 256 5.71 -5.63 -69.46
N SER A 257 5.77 -4.35 -69.80
CA SER A 257 5.09 -3.78 -70.95
C SER A 257 5.79 -4.34 -72.19
N THR A 258 5.13 -5.27 -72.86
CA THR A 258 5.42 -5.57 -74.25
C THR A 258 5.02 -4.32 -75.03
N ALA A 259 6.05 -3.59 -75.48
CA ALA A 259 6.05 -2.48 -76.43
C ALA A 259 4.69 -1.77 -76.69
N GLY A 260 4.55 -0.58 -76.13
CA GLY A 260 3.72 0.47 -76.74
C GLY A 260 2.45 0.85 -76.01
N GLN A 261 2.55 1.34 -74.77
CA GLN A 261 1.77 2.49 -74.26
C GLN A 261 2.13 2.76 -72.80
N VAL A 262 2.62 3.98 -72.54
CA VAL A 262 2.97 4.44 -71.19
C VAL A 262 1.74 5.10 -70.57
N TYR A 263 1.13 4.46 -69.58
CA TYR A 263 0.10 5.08 -68.75
C TYR A 263 0.68 5.41 -67.38
N TYR A 264 0.70 6.70 -67.03
CA TYR A 264 0.99 7.16 -65.68
C TYR A 264 -0.30 7.06 -64.86
N THR A 265 -0.30 6.24 -63.80
CA THR A 265 -1.36 6.29 -62.79
C THR A 265 -0.88 7.17 -61.64
N GLN A 266 -1.53 8.33 -61.46
CA GLN A 266 -1.32 9.13 -60.26
C GLN A 266 -2.11 8.51 -59.08
N PRO A 267 -1.53 8.47 -57.87
CA PRO A 267 -2.26 8.07 -56.67
C PRO A 267 -3.23 9.20 -56.27
N GLY A 268 -4.48 9.11 -56.75
CA GLY A 268 -5.58 9.96 -56.32
C GLY A 268 -6.13 9.51 -54.97
N TYR A 269 -6.01 10.37 -53.96
CA TYR A 269 -6.83 10.31 -52.75
C TYR A 269 -8.16 11.03 -53.06
N GLY A 270 -9.25 10.27 -53.12
CA GLY A 270 -10.62 10.81 -53.14
C GLY A 270 -11.31 10.75 -54.51
N GLU A 271 -12.48 10.10 -54.50
CA GLU A 271 -13.56 10.07 -55.51
C GLU A 271 -13.18 9.92 -57.00
N GLN A 272 -13.32 8.68 -57.48
CA GLN A 272 -13.37 8.37 -58.91
C GLN A 272 -14.75 8.76 -59.49
N THR A 273 -14.83 9.93 -60.12
CA THR A 273 -15.85 10.20 -61.14
C THR A 273 -15.32 9.75 -62.50
N VAL A 274 -15.93 8.68 -63.03
CA VAL A 274 -15.60 8.14 -64.35
C VAL A 274 -16.32 8.95 -65.41
N THR A 275 -15.60 9.81 -66.12
CA THR A 275 -16.11 10.47 -67.34
C THR A 275 -15.59 9.71 -68.56
N LYS A 276 -16.51 9.14 -69.35
CA LYS A 276 -16.20 8.50 -70.64
C LYS A 276 -15.87 9.57 -71.68
N VAL A 277 -14.76 9.38 -72.38
CA VAL A 277 -14.50 9.95 -73.71
C VAL A 277 -14.36 8.78 -74.67
#